data_AF-A0A5C6MIH7-F1
#
_entry.id   AF-A0A5C6MIH7-F1
#
_cell.length_a   1.000
_cell.length_b   1.000
_cell.length_c   1.000
_cell.angle_alpha   90.00
_cell.angle_beta   90.00
_cell.angle_gamma   90.00
#
_symmetry.space_group_name_H-M   'P 1'
#
loop_
_entity.id
_entity.type
_entity.pdbx_description
1 polymer ?
#
loop_
_entity_poly.entity_id
_entity_poly.type
_entity_poly.pdbx_seq_one_letter_code
_entity_poly.pdbx_strand_id
1 'polypeptide(L)'
;MSLQTFRMISRVLRFDNRDTRARSDKLAPIRDVWERWMQLLPLMFNPGPEVTVDELVLDMTAGLQGHNITCDTFFTSYDLGQELLMRKLSMVGTVKKNKPELPAEILQVKDRAPLSSKFAFTDTTTVVPYCPKRKWNVILMLTLHKDAAVSSGSDKKPTIILDYNKNKGGVDNLDKLTATYTCQRMTRRWPMVVFYNILDVSACNTFVLWTHIHQGWNSTKKAKWRMFLEELGSHTLSEGNSNTKSIRNSILLSQPCLNTNQNSHSHNPTQAT
;
A
#
# COMPACT_ATOMS: atom_id res chain seq x y z
N MET A 1 20.96 0.73 20.64
CA MET A 1 21.78 -0.22 19.86
C MET A 1 22.91 0.53 19.18
N SER A 2 24.11 -0.05 19.06
CA SER A 2 25.22 0.60 18.33
C SER A 2 25.02 0.52 16.81
N LEU A 3 25.60 1.46 16.07
CA LEU A 3 25.54 1.49 14.61
C LEU A 3 26.14 0.23 13.97
N GLN A 4 27.20 -0.32 14.56
CA GLN A 4 27.86 -1.53 14.07
C GLN A 4 26.93 -2.75 14.17
N THR A 5 26.27 -2.92 15.32
CA THR A 5 25.29 -4.00 15.51
C THR A 5 24.12 -3.86 14.55
N PHE A 6 23.58 -2.65 14.37
CA PHE A 6 22.50 -2.40 13.43
C PHE A 6 22.88 -2.80 11.98
N ARG A 7 24.08 -2.40 11.53
CA ARG A 7 24.60 -2.75 10.20
C ARG A 7 24.81 -4.26 10.04
N MET A 8 25.31 -4.93 11.07
CA MET A 8 25.47 -6.38 11.07
C MET A 8 24.11 -7.08 10.92
N ILE A 9 23.15 -6.77 11.79
CA ILE A 9 21.79 -7.35 11.77
C ILE A 9 21.14 -7.11 10.40
N SER A 10 21.20 -5.86 9.92
CA SER A 10 20.63 -5.51 8.62
C SER A 10 21.20 -6.39 7.51
N ARG A 11 22.51 -6.67 7.48
CA ARG A 11 23.17 -7.50 6.46
C ARG A 11 22.78 -8.98 6.53
N VAL A 12 22.57 -9.52 7.72
CA VAL A 12 22.31 -10.95 7.92
C VAL A 12 20.83 -11.32 7.92
N LEU A 13 19.92 -10.34 8.08
CA LEU A 13 18.47 -10.59 8.06
C LEU A 13 18.04 -11.35 6.80
N ARG A 14 17.30 -12.46 6.98
CA ARG A 14 16.71 -13.32 5.94
C ARG A 14 15.30 -13.69 6.38
N PHE A 15 14.44 -14.02 5.42
CA PHE A 15 13.02 -14.33 5.65
C PHE A 15 12.64 -15.75 5.23
N ASP A 16 13.62 -16.55 4.83
CA ASP A 16 13.43 -17.89 4.29
C ASP A 16 14.65 -18.78 4.59
N ASN A 17 14.47 -20.10 4.42
CA ASN A 17 15.57 -21.05 4.40
C ASN A 17 16.02 -21.31 2.95
N ARG A 18 17.31 -21.04 2.67
CA ARG A 18 17.90 -21.19 1.34
C ARG A 18 17.87 -22.63 0.84
N ASP A 19 18.02 -23.61 1.74
CA ASP A 19 18.18 -25.01 1.36
C ASP A 19 16.85 -25.64 0.89
N THR A 20 15.73 -25.10 1.37
CA THR A 20 14.37 -25.54 1.02
C THR A 20 13.69 -24.63 0.00
N ARG A 21 14.41 -23.64 -0.55
CA ARG A 21 13.83 -22.62 -1.43
C ARG A 21 13.41 -23.21 -2.79
N ALA A 22 12.12 -23.10 -3.11
CA ALA A 22 11.61 -23.39 -4.44
C ALA A 22 12.17 -22.41 -5.47
N ARG A 23 12.89 -22.89 -6.48
CA ARG A 23 13.51 -22.04 -7.52
C ARG A 23 12.52 -21.47 -8.53
N SER A 24 11.35 -22.09 -8.66
CA SER A 24 10.28 -21.66 -9.56
C SER A 24 9.54 -20.42 -9.04
N ASP A 25 9.42 -20.28 -7.71
CA ASP A 25 8.79 -19.13 -7.09
C ASP A 25 9.79 -17.98 -6.91
N LYS A 26 9.59 -16.92 -7.70
CA LYS A 26 10.42 -15.71 -7.63
C LYS A 26 10.27 -14.97 -6.31
N LEU A 27 9.13 -15.13 -5.62
CA LEU A 27 8.81 -14.45 -4.36
C LEU A 27 9.23 -15.27 -3.12
N ALA A 28 9.69 -16.52 -3.32
CA ALA A 28 10.13 -17.45 -2.27
C ALA A 28 11.01 -16.81 -1.17
N PRO A 29 11.99 -15.91 -1.47
CA PRO A 29 12.84 -15.33 -0.45
C PRO A 29 12.14 -14.47 0.63
N ILE A 30 10.86 -14.14 0.46
CA ILE A 30 10.04 -13.42 1.44
C ILE A 30 8.58 -13.91 1.46
N ARG A 31 8.29 -15.06 0.84
CA ARG A 31 6.92 -15.56 0.64
C ARG A 31 6.16 -15.67 1.96
N ASP A 32 6.75 -16.36 2.94
CA ASP A 32 6.09 -16.62 4.23
C ASP A 32 5.71 -15.33 4.96
N VAL A 33 6.60 -14.33 4.93
CA VAL A 33 6.34 -13.02 5.56
C VAL A 33 5.26 -12.27 4.80
N TRP A 34 5.34 -12.28 3.46
CA TRP A 34 4.33 -11.65 2.61
C TRP A 34 2.95 -12.26 2.81
N GLU A 35 2.82 -13.59 2.80
CA GLU A 35 1.53 -14.27 2.95
C GLU A 35 0.90 -14.01 4.31
N ARG A 36 1.68 -14.10 5.39
CA ARG A 36 1.19 -13.77 6.73
C ARG A 36 0.72 -12.32 6.81
N TRP A 37 1.48 -11.40 6.22
CA TRP A 37 1.10 -10.00 6.16
C TRP A 37 -0.21 -9.80 5.36
N MET A 38 -0.34 -10.46 4.21
CA MET A 38 -1.55 -10.39 3.39
C MET A 38 -2.78 -10.97 4.08
N GLN A 39 -2.63 -12.04 4.86
CA GLN A 39 -3.73 -12.62 5.64
C GLN A 39 -4.23 -11.67 6.72
N LEU A 40 -3.36 -10.79 7.23
CA LEU A 40 -3.73 -9.81 8.25
C LEU A 40 -4.44 -8.59 7.66
N LEU A 41 -4.12 -8.16 6.44
CA LEU A 41 -4.68 -6.91 5.88
C LEU A 41 -6.22 -6.86 5.86
N PRO A 42 -6.96 -7.90 5.41
CA PRO A 42 -8.41 -7.89 5.43
C PRO A 42 -9.01 -7.84 6.85
N LEU A 43 -8.26 -8.32 7.85
CA LEU A 43 -8.70 -8.31 9.25
C LEU A 43 -8.54 -6.93 9.90
N MET A 44 -7.69 -6.06 9.34
CA MET A 44 -7.39 -4.75 9.94
C MET A 44 -8.49 -3.72 9.70
N PHE A 45 -9.29 -3.88 8.64
CA PHE A 45 -10.27 -2.88 8.25
C PHE A 45 -11.40 -3.45 7.41
N ASN A 46 -12.64 -3.06 7.72
CA ASN A 46 -13.78 -3.29 6.83
C ASN A 46 -13.90 -2.11 5.86
N PRO A 47 -13.68 -2.31 4.55
CA PRO A 47 -13.73 -1.21 3.60
C PRO A 47 -15.10 -0.53 3.57
N GLY A 48 -15.09 0.80 3.69
CA GLY A 48 -16.27 1.63 3.46
C GLY A 48 -16.75 1.54 2.01
N PRO A 49 -17.92 2.10 1.68
CA PRO A 49 -18.60 1.87 0.39
C PRO A 49 -17.81 2.33 -0.84
N GLU A 50 -16.81 3.19 -0.68
CA GLU A 50 -15.96 3.73 -1.75
C GLU A 50 -14.54 3.16 -1.59
N VAL A 51 -14.05 2.44 -2.60
CA VAL A 51 -12.71 1.81 -2.60
C VAL A 51 -11.94 2.32 -3.80
N THR A 52 -10.68 2.72 -3.63
CA THR A 52 -9.80 3.09 -4.75
C THR A 52 -8.82 1.95 -5.01
N VAL A 53 -8.70 1.54 -6.26
CA VAL A 53 -7.80 0.46 -6.66
C VAL A 53 -6.92 0.93 -7.81
N ASP A 54 -5.66 0.54 -7.76
CA ASP A 54 -4.70 0.77 -8.84
C ASP A 54 -4.42 -0.59 -9.51
N GLU A 55 -3.46 -1.39 -9.03
CA GLU A 55 -3.08 -2.65 -9.68
C GLU A 55 -4.04 -3.84 -9.43
N LEU A 56 -4.16 -4.76 -10.42
CA LEU A 56 -4.90 -6.04 -10.28
C LEU A 56 -6.33 -5.90 -9.71
N VAL A 57 -7.13 -5.00 -10.28
CA VAL A 57 -8.47 -4.61 -9.79
C VAL A 57 -9.38 -5.79 -9.42
N LEU A 58 -9.47 -6.83 -10.27
CA LEU A 58 -10.36 -7.97 -10.02
C LEU A 58 -9.95 -8.83 -8.82
N ASP A 59 -8.65 -9.00 -8.60
CA ASP A 59 -8.13 -9.77 -7.47
C ASP A 59 -8.26 -8.95 -6.19
N MET A 60 -7.96 -7.65 -6.24
CA MET A 60 -8.08 -6.74 -5.10
C MET A 60 -9.53 -6.50 -4.66
N THR A 61 -10.49 -6.66 -5.57
CA THR A 61 -11.92 -6.53 -5.28
C THR A 61 -12.59 -7.85 -4.91
N ALA A 62 -11.84 -8.96 -4.86
CA ALA A 62 -12.37 -10.25 -4.48
C ALA A 62 -12.97 -10.22 -3.07
N GLY A 63 -14.22 -10.63 -2.92
CA GLY A 63 -14.94 -10.65 -1.64
C GLY A 63 -15.67 -9.35 -1.29
N LEU A 64 -15.50 -8.26 -2.05
CA LEU A 64 -16.29 -7.04 -1.89
C LEU A 64 -17.67 -7.20 -2.53
N GLN A 65 -18.69 -6.55 -1.95
CA GLN A 65 -20.05 -6.51 -2.49
C GLN A 65 -20.72 -5.19 -2.16
N GLY A 66 -21.35 -4.55 -3.16
CA GLY A 66 -22.06 -3.27 -2.98
C GLY A 66 -21.14 -2.05 -2.85
N HIS A 67 -19.87 -2.18 -3.22
CA HIS A 67 -18.87 -1.11 -3.21
C HIS A 67 -18.76 -0.42 -4.57
N ASN A 68 -18.39 0.86 -4.54
CA ASN A 68 -17.98 1.64 -5.70
C ASN A 68 -16.45 1.72 -5.80
N ILE A 69 -15.91 1.23 -6.91
CA ILE A 69 -14.49 1.17 -7.18
C ILE A 69 -14.06 2.40 -7.97
N THR A 70 -13.16 3.21 -7.42
CA THR A 70 -12.52 4.31 -8.13
C THR A 70 -11.22 3.83 -8.74
N CYS A 71 -11.10 3.93 -10.07
CA CYS A 71 -9.94 3.46 -10.84
C CYS A 71 -9.21 4.63 -11.51
N ASP A 72 -7.89 4.53 -11.62
CA ASP A 72 -7.14 5.42 -12.51
C ASP A 72 -7.33 5.05 -13.99
N THR A 73 -6.86 5.96 -14.85
CA THR A 73 -6.91 5.90 -16.30
C THR A 73 -6.28 4.65 -16.90
N PHE A 74 -5.28 4.06 -16.24
CA PHE A 74 -4.63 2.86 -16.73
C PHE A 74 -5.55 1.63 -16.68
N PHE A 75 -6.37 1.52 -15.63
CA PHE A 75 -7.21 0.34 -15.38
C PHE A 75 -8.63 0.49 -15.93
N THR A 76 -9.13 1.72 -16.04
CA THR A 76 -10.50 1.97 -16.45
C THR A 76 -10.76 1.50 -17.90
N SER A 77 -11.71 0.58 -18.06
CA SER A 77 -12.19 0.07 -19.35
C SER A 77 -13.65 -0.36 -19.26
N TYR A 78 -14.33 -0.43 -20.41
CA TYR A 78 -15.71 -0.90 -20.45
C TYR A 78 -15.85 -2.33 -19.93
N ASP A 79 -15.02 -3.25 -20.43
CA ASP A 79 -15.07 -4.68 -20.06
C ASP A 79 -14.86 -4.89 -18.56
N LEU A 80 -13.87 -4.21 -17.95
CA LEU A 80 -13.67 -4.26 -16.50
C LEU A 80 -14.92 -3.76 -15.74
N GLY A 81 -15.55 -2.70 -16.22
CA GLY A 81 -16.80 -2.20 -15.65
C GLY A 81 -17.91 -3.24 -15.67
N GLN A 82 -18.06 -3.98 -16.77
CA GLN A 82 -19.05 -5.06 -16.88
C GLN A 82 -18.72 -6.23 -15.94
N GLU A 83 -17.46 -6.61 -15.82
CA GLU A 83 -17.04 -7.66 -14.89
C GLU A 83 -17.29 -7.30 -13.44
N LEU A 84 -17.02 -6.05 -13.04
CA LEU A 84 -17.32 -5.55 -11.71
C LEU A 84 -18.83 -5.52 -11.44
N LEU A 85 -19.64 -5.12 -12.43
CA LEU A 85 -21.10 -5.16 -12.32
C LEU A 85 -21.63 -6.59 -12.09
N MET A 86 -21.08 -7.59 -12.78
CA MET A 86 -21.43 -9.00 -12.55
C MET A 86 -21.12 -9.43 -11.10
N ARG A 87 -20.13 -8.80 -10.47
CA ARG A 87 -19.77 -9.01 -9.05
C ARG A 87 -20.52 -8.10 -8.08
N LYS A 88 -21.55 -7.38 -8.53
CA LYS A 88 -22.32 -6.38 -7.75
C LYS A 88 -21.46 -5.25 -7.20
N LEU A 89 -20.48 -4.82 -7.99
CA LEU A 89 -19.63 -3.66 -7.74
C LEU A 89 -19.86 -2.61 -8.82
N SER A 90 -19.79 -1.33 -8.47
CA SER A 90 -19.75 -0.25 -9.46
C SER A 90 -18.32 0.24 -9.64
N MET A 91 -18.06 0.93 -10.75
CA MET A 91 -16.77 1.48 -11.08
C MET A 91 -16.94 2.93 -11.55
N VAL A 92 -16.06 3.81 -11.08
CA VAL A 92 -15.86 5.16 -11.61
C VAL A 92 -14.39 5.35 -11.95
N GLY A 93 -14.10 5.93 -13.10
CA GLY A 93 -12.71 6.15 -13.48
C GLY A 93 -12.56 7.08 -14.67
N THR A 94 -11.34 7.58 -14.84
CA THR A 94 -10.99 8.37 -16.02
C THR A 94 -10.68 7.44 -17.19
N VAL A 95 -11.04 7.81 -18.42
CA VAL A 95 -10.83 6.96 -19.59
C VAL A 95 -9.92 7.65 -20.60
N LYS A 96 -8.97 6.90 -21.17
CA LYS A 96 -8.14 7.42 -22.26
C LYS A 96 -8.97 7.57 -23.54
N LYS A 97 -8.77 8.68 -24.25
CA LYS A 97 -9.47 8.99 -25.51
C LYS A 97 -9.25 7.98 -26.65
N ASN A 98 -8.20 7.16 -26.59
CA ASN A 98 -7.83 6.19 -27.62
C ASN A 98 -8.49 4.81 -27.42
N LYS A 99 -9.38 4.69 -26.43
CA LYS A 99 -10.13 3.48 -26.16
C LYS A 99 -11.17 3.23 -27.27
N PRO A 100 -11.14 2.07 -27.94
CA PRO A 100 -12.02 1.77 -29.08
C PRO A 100 -13.51 1.71 -28.69
N GLU A 101 -13.82 1.45 -27.42
CA GLU A 101 -15.19 1.43 -26.89
C GLU A 101 -15.87 2.80 -26.86
N LEU A 102 -15.14 3.90 -27.07
CA LEU A 102 -15.69 5.25 -27.01
C LEU A 102 -16.26 5.69 -28.37
N PRO A 103 -17.53 6.11 -28.45
CA PRO A 103 -18.11 6.66 -29.68
C PRO A 103 -17.33 7.88 -30.19
N ALA A 104 -17.09 7.96 -31.50
CA ALA A 104 -16.31 9.06 -32.09
C ALA A 104 -16.97 10.43 -31.86
N GLU A 105 -18.30 10.47 -31.76
CA GLU A 105 -19.12 11.66 -31.57
C GLU A 105 -18.88 12.31 -30.19
N ILE A 106 -18.59 11.51 -29.16
CA ILE A 106 -18.35 12.00 -27.80
C ILE A 106 -16.92 12.53 -27.63
N LEU A 107 -16.01 12.12 -28.51
CA LEU A 107 -14.61 12.56 -28.52
C LEU A 107 -14.40 13.90 -29.22
N GLN A 108 -15.39 14.39 -29.98
CA GLN A 108 -15.28 15.66 -30.70
C GLN A 108 -15.23 16.85 -29.73
N VAL A 109 -14.08 17.54 -29.72
CA VAL A 109 -13.83 18.73 -28.89
C VAL A 109 -13.90 20.02 -29.71
N LYS A 110 -13.83 19.92 -31.05
CA LYS A 110 -13.91 21.08 -31.94
C LYS A 110 -15.25 21.79 -31.70
N ASP A 111 -15.18 23.09 -31.50
CA ASP A 111 -16.34 23.98 -31.26
C ASP A 111 -17.14 23.73 -29.98
N ARG A 112 -16.65 22.89 -29.05
CA ARG A 112 -17.25 22.78 -27.71
C ARG A 112 -16.93 23.99 -26.84
N ALA A 113 -17.98 24.56 -26.24
CA ALA A 113 -17.83 25.62 -25.26
C ALA A 113 -17.05 25.11 -24.02
N PRO A 114 -16.19 25.95 -23.41
CA PRO A 114 -15.63 25.66 -22.09
C PRO A 114 -16.73 25.42 -21.05
N LEU A 115 -16.42 24.63 -20.02
CA LEU A 115 -17.32 24.25 -18.93
C LEU A 115 -18.61 23.56 -19.43
N SER A 116 -18.50 22.79 -20.51
CA SER A 116 -19.59 21.99 -21.05
C SER A 116 -19.34 20.50 -20.86
N SER A 117 -20.40 19.73 -20.68
CA SER A 117 -20.41 18.27 -20.63
C SER A 117 -21.33 17.71 -21.73
N LYS A 118 -21.04 16.49 -22.17
CA LYS A 118 -21.99 15.64 -22.90
C LYS A 118 -22.08 14.33 -22.13
N PHE A 119 -23.24 13.68 -22.18
CA PHE A 119 -23.46 12.41 -21.53
C PHE A 119 -23.87 11.39 -22.58
N ALA A 120 -23.24 10.23 -22.55
CA ALA A 120 -23.62 9.07 -23.33
C ALA A 120 -23.97 7.94 -22.37
N PHE A 121 -25.08 7.27 -22.63
CA PHE A 121 -25.65 6.26 -21.76
C PHE A 121 -25.80 4.95 -22.53
N THR A 122 -25.49 3.87 -21.84
CA THR A 122 -25.95 2.51 -22.14
C THR A 122 -26.86 2.07 -20.99
N ASP A 123 -27.32 0.81 -21.00
CA ASP A 123 -28.14 0.32 -19.91
C ASP A 123 -27.41 0.23 -18.56
N THR A 124 -26.10 0.08 -18.60
CA THR A 124 -25.28 -0.21 -17.42
C THR A 124 -24.20 0.84 -17.16
N THR A 125 -23.91 1.71 -18.14
CA THR A 125 -22.69 2.53 -18.14
C THR A 125 -22.96 3.92 -18.70
N THR A 126 -22.40 4.92 -18.04
CA THR A 126 -22.42 6.33 -18.42
C THR A 126 -21.01 6.80 -18.73
N VAL A 127 -20.85 7.51 -19.84
CA VAL A 127 -19.60 8.16 -20.22
C VAL A 127 -19.80 9.67 -20.32
N VAL A 128 -18.91 10.44 -19.70
CA VAL A 128 -19.01 11.90 -19.60
C VAL A 128 -17.72 12.58 -20.04
N PRO A 129 -17.64 13.04 -21.30
CA PRO A 129 -16.65 14.02 -21.73
C PRO A 129 -16.98 15.44 -21.25
N TYR A 130 -16.16 15.96 -20.36
CA TYR A 130 -16.21 17.32 -19.83
C TYR A 130 -15.06 18.17 -20.38
N CYS A 131 -15.41 19.39 -20.83
CA CYS A 131 -14.45 20.35 -21.38
C CYS A 131 -14.13 21.45 -20.36
N PRO A 132 -13.13 21.29 -19.48
CA PRO A 132 -12.79 22.32 -18.48
C PRO A 132 -12.31 23.63 -19.12
N LYS A 133 -11.62 23.53 -20.26
CA LYS A 133 -11.13 24.67 -21.05
C LYS A 133 -11.11 24.32 -22.53
N ARG A 134 -10.97 25.34 -23.39
CA ARG A 134 -11.01 25.17 -24.85
C ARG A 134 -9.98 24.14 -25.31
N LYS A 135 -10.37 23.22 -26.20
CA LYS A 135 -9.54 22.11 -26.71
C LYS A 135 -9.11 21.05 -25.69
N TRP A 136 -9.61 21.09 -24.46
CA TRP A 136 -9.36 20.07 -23.44
C TRP A 136 -10.60 19.23 -23.22
N ASN A 137 -10.41 17.93 -23.03
CA ASN A 137 -11.49 16.99 -22.78
C ASN A 137 -11.04 15.98 -21.73
N VAL A 138 -11.80 15.87 -20.65
CA VAL A 138 -11.62 14.89 -19.59
C VAL A 138 -12.80 13.94 -19.67
N ILE A 139 -12.53 12.66 -19.82
CA ILE A 139 -13.55 11.63 -20.02
C ILE A 139 -13.60 10.78 -18.77
N LEU A 140 -14.78 10.68 -18.15
CA LEU A 140 -15.04 9.72 -17.10
C LEU A 140 -16.03 8.66 -17.58
N MET A 141 -15.88 7.47 -17.02
CA MET A 141 -16.83 6.37 -17.14
C MET A 141 -17.32 5.99 -15.74
N LEU A 142 -18.61 5.76 -15.62
CA LEU A 142 -19.29 5.30 -14.42
C LEU A 142 -20.22 4.16 -14.78
N THR A 143 -20.20 3.08 -14.01
CA THR A 143 -21.22 2.03 -14.11
C THR A 143 -22.37 2.30 -13.13
N LEU A 144 -23.57 1.82 -13.45
CA LEU A 144 -24.77 1.78 -12.59
C LEU A 144 -25.61 3.07 -12.50
N HIS A 145 -25.04 4.26 -12.70
CA HIS A 145 -25.80 5.52 -12.62
C HIS A 145 -26.13 6.13 -13.98
N LYS A 146 -27.42 6.20 -14.34
CA LYS A 146 -27.94 6.96 -15.48
C LYS A 146 -28.39 8.35 -15.03
N ASP A 147 -27.43 9.21 -14.68
CA ASP A 147 -27.72 10.60 -14.33
C ASP A 147 -26.86 11.57 -15.14
N ALA A 148 -27.50 12.64 -15.62
CA ALA A 148 -26.88 13.75 -16.34
C ALA A 148 -26.62 14.97 -15.45
N ALA A 149 -26.65 14.79 -14.12
CA ALA A 149 -26.49 15.88 -13.16
C ALA A 149 -25.16 16.64 -13.34
N VAL A 150 -25.30 17.97 -13.31
CA VAL A 150 -24.21 18.93 -13.37
C VAL A 150 -24.32 19.84 -12.15
N SER A 151 -23.19 20.14 -11.52
CA SER A 151 -23.14 21.00 -10.35
C SER A 151 -23.53 22.44 -10.69
N SER A 152 -24.09 23.14 -9.71
CA SER A 152 -24.37 24.59 -9.77
C SER A 152 -23.11 25.45 -9.56
N GLY A 153 -21.94 24.82 -9.41
CA GLY A 153 -20.66 25.52 -9.24
C GLY A 153 -20.28 26.32 -10.49
N SER A 154 -19.40 27.31 -10.30
CA SER A 154 -18.92 28.15 -11.41
C SER A 154 -18.20 27.36 -12.51
N ASP A 155 -17.65 26.19 -12.17
CA ASP A 155 -16.98 25.29 -13.10
C ASP A 155 -17.93 24.30 -13.81
N LYS A 156 -19.21 24.24 -13.42
CA LYS A 156 -20.24 23.37 -14.02
C LYS A 156 -19.76 21.93 -14.21
N LYS A 157 -19.09 21.38 -13.20
CA LYS A 157 -18.60 19.99 -13.25
C LYS A 157 -19.77 19.00 -13.14
N PRO A 158 -19.82 17.96 -13.97
CA PRO A 158 -20.69 16.81 -13.76
C PRO A 158 -20.49 16.22 -12.36
N THR A 159 -21.58 15.77 -11.72
CA THR A 159 -21.53 15.16 -10.37
C THR A 159 -20.54 14.00 -10.32
N ILE A 160 -20.49 13.18 -11.37
CA ILE A 160 -19.55 12.07 -11.52
C ILE A 160 -18.07 12.50 -11.38
N ILE A 161 -17.72 13.69 -11.87
CA ILE A 161 -16.35 14.23 -11.73
C ILE A 161 -16.08 14.67 -10.28
N LEU A 162 -17.08 15.17 -9.58
CA LEU A 162 -16.95 15.52 -8.17
C LEU A 162 -16.74 14.25 -7.32
N ASP A 163 -17.53 13.20 -7.56
CA ASP A 163 -17.42 11.92 -6.87
C ASP A 163 -16.05 11.27 -7.12
N TYR A 164 -15.60 11.26 -8.38
CA TYR A 164 -14.25 10.78 -8.71
C TYR A 164 -13.16 11.58 -7.98
N ASN A 165 -13.23 12.91 -7.97
CA ASN A 165 -12.22 13.74 -7.32
C ASN A 165 -12.17 13.58 -5.81
N LYS A 166 -13.30 13.27 -5.17
CA LYS A 166 -13.38 12.99 -3.74
C LYS A 166 -12.61 11.70 -3.38
N ASN A 167 -12.66 10.70 -4.26
CA ASN A 167 -12.19 9.35 -3.93
C ASN A 167 -10.81 9.02 -4.53
N LYS A 168 -10.46 9.57 -5.69
CA LYS A 168 -9.21 9.25 -6.43
C LYS A 168 -7.92 9.41 -5.63
N GLY A 169 -7.94 10.19 -4.54
CA GLY A 169 -6.78 10.43 -3.70
C GLY A 169 -6.46 9.30 -2.71
N GLY A 170 -7.26 8.23 -2.66
CA GLY A 170 -7.06 7.14 -1.67
C GLY A 170 -5.65 6.55 -1.70
N VAL A 171 -5.21 6.05 -2.86
CA VAL A 171 -3.88 5.46 -3.05
C VAL A 171 -2.78 6.53 -3.00
N ASP A 172 -2.97 7.66 -3.69
CA ASP A 172 -2.02 8.79 -3.69
C ASP A 172 -1.65 9.26 -2.26
N ASN A 173 -2.62 9.26 -1.34
CA ASN A 173 -2.38 9.65 0.05
C ASN A 173 -1.51 8.63 0.79
N LEU A 174 -1.74 7.33 0.58
CA LEU A 174 -0.89 6.27 1.12
C LEU A 174 0.55 6.40 0.59
N ASP A 175 0.70 6.57 -0.73
CA ASP A 175 2.00 6.75 -1.37
C ASP A 175 2.72 7.99 -0.83
N LYS A 176 2.00 9.10 -0.66
CA LYS A 176 2.56 10.31 -0.08
C LYS A 176 3.03 10.10 1.36
N LEU A 177 2.25 9.44 2.20
CA LEU A 177 2.59 9.21 3.61
C LEU A 177 3.80 8.28 3.75
N THR A 178 3.80 7.19 2.98
CA THR A 178 4.88 6.19 2.97
C THR A 178 6.16 6.77 2.37
N ALA A 179 6.10 7.57 1.30
CA ALA A 179 7.27 8.22 0.73
C ALA A 179 7.87 9.32 1.63
N THR A 180 7.04 10.07 2.36
CA THR A 180 7.52 11.19 3.20
C THR A 180 8.29 10.70 4.43
N TYR A 181 7.83 9.59 5.05
CA TYR A 181 8.45 9.03 6.26
C TYR A 181 8.74 7.54 6.10
N THR A 182 9.48 7.20 5.06
CA THR A 182 9.86 5.81 4.77
C THR A 182 10.98 5.29 5.69
N CYS A 183 10.87 4.03 6.10
CA CYS A 183 11.95 3.29 6.74
C CYS A 183 12.93 2.65 5.74
N GLN A 184 12.70 2.77 4.43
CA GLN A 184 13.55 2.22 3.39
C GLN A 184 15.00 2.66 3.53
N ARG A 185 15.91 1.75 3.18
CA ARG A 185 17.37 1.98 3.17
C ARG A 185 17.96 1.42 1.89
N MET A 186 19.04 2.05 1.42
CA MET A 186 19.79 1.54 0.28
C MET A 186 20.27 0.11 0.56
N THR A 187 19.89 -0.82 -0.32
CA THR A 187 20.17 -2.24 -0.19
C THR A 187 20.36 -2.86 -1.57
N ARG A 188 21.22 -3.88 -1.67
CA ARG A 188 21.42 -4.69 -2.89
C ARG A 188 20.59 -5.99 -2.88
N ARG A 189 19.71 -6.15 -1.88
CA ARG A 189 18.87 -7.34 -1.69
C ARG A 189 17.41 -6.94 -1.83
N TRP A 190 16.79 -7.30 -2.95
CA TRP A 190 15.39 -6.97 -3.23
C TRP A 190 14.38 -7.44 -2.17
N PRO A 191 14.55 -8.56 -1.42
CA PRO A 191 13.58 -8.94 -0.39
C PRO A 191 13.50 -7.92 0.75
N MET A 192 14.62 -7.23 1.03
CA MET A 192 14.62 -6.15 2.01
C MET A 192 13.79 -4.95 1.54
N VAL A 193 13.73 -4.67 0.23
CA VAL A 193 12.92 -3.59 -0.33
C VAL A 193 11.44 -3.87 -0.06
N VAL A 194 11.00 -5.12 -0.33
CA VAL A 194 9.63 -5.56 -0.02
C VAL A 194 9.36 -5.50 1.48
N PHE A 195 10.30 -5.94 2.31
CA PHE A 195 10.15 -5.86 3.77
C PHE A 195 9.98 -4.42 4.28
N TYR A 196 10.77 -3.47 3.78
CA TYR A 196 10.61 -2.06 4.16
C TYR A 196 9.24 -1.51 3.72
N ASN A 197 8.75 -1.88 2.53
CA ASN A 197 7.40 -1.50 2.10
C ASN A 197 6.32 -2.08 3.01
N ILE A 198 6.45 -3.34 3.43
CA ILE A 198 5.54 -3.96 4.40
C ILE A 198 5.50 -3.14 5.69
N LEU A 199 6.65 -2.71 6.21
CA LEU A 199 6.71 -1.89 7.43
C LEU A 199 6.04 -0.53 7.25
N ASP A 200 6.34 0.18 6.16
CA ASP A 200 5.78 1.51 5.89
C ASP A 200 4.25 1.45 5.73
N VAL A 201 3.73 0.49 4.95
CA VAL A 201 2.28 0.29 4.76
C VAL A 201 1.61 -0.15 6.07
N SER A 202 2.25 -1.05 6.83
CA SER A 202 1.71 -1.48 8.12
C SER A 202 1.58 -0.31 9.10
N ALA A 203 2.60 0.55 9.18
CA ALA A 203 2.55 1.75 10.03
C ALA A 203 1.42 2.69 9.59
N CYS A 204 1.20 2.87 8.29
CA CYS A 204 0.10 3.66 7.77
C CYS A 204 -1.26 3.06 8.16
N ASN A 205 -1.43 1.74 8.00
CA ASN A 205 -2.67 1.05 8.37
C ASN A 205 -2.95 1.18 9.88
N THR A 206 -1.94 1.00 10.73
CA THR A 206 -2.07 1.19 12.17
C THR A 206 -2.43 2.63 12.52
N PHE A 207 -1.89 3.63 11.82
CA PHE A 207 -2.25 5.04 12.02
C PHE A 207 -3.71 5.33 11.66
N VAL A 208 -4.21 4.80 10.54
CA VAL A 208 -5.62 4.92 10.16
C VAL A 208 -6.51 4.31 11.25
N LEU A 209 -6.19 3.10 11.71
CA LEU A 209 -6.94 2.44 12.79
C LEU A 209 -6.87 3.23 14.10
N TRP A 210 -5.68 3.70 14.48
CA TRP A 210 -5.46 4.47 15.70
C TRP A 210 -6.29 5.76 15.72
N THR A 211 -6.28 6.51 14.62
CA THR A 211 -7.03 7.75 14.49
C THR A 211 -8.53 7.54 14.43
N HIS A 212 -8.99 6.39 13.94
CA HIS A 212 -10.40 6.01 13.96
C HIS A 212 -10.89 5.69 15.38
N ILE A 213 -10.10 4.92 16.15
CA ILE A 213 -10.41 4.55 17.53
C ILE A 213 -10.27 5.77 18.46
N HIS A 214 -9.25 6.61 18.24
CA HIS A 214 -8.93 7.76 19.09
C HIS A 214 -9.20 9.09 18.38
N GLN A 215 -10.47 9.37 18.08
CA GLN A 215 -10.88 10.55 17.29
C GLN A 215 -10.42 11.89 17.89
N GLY A 216 -10.25 11.95 19.22
CA GLY A 216 -9.74 13.13 19.93
C GLY A 216 -8.21 13.26 19.97
N TRP A 217 -7.46 12.22 19.61
CA TRP A 217 -5.99 12.21 19.72
C TRP A 217 -5.38 13.23 18.76
N ASN A 218 -4.64 14.18 19.35
CA ASN A 218 -3.95 15.27 18.65
C ASN A 218 -4.85 16.03 17.66
N SER A 219 -6.15 16.17 17.96
CA SER A 219 -7.18 16.74 17.06
C SER A 219 -6.83 18.12 16.48
N THR A 220 -6.14 18.96 17.25
CA THR A 220 -5.73 20.32 16.87
C THR A 220 -4.38 20.39 16.15
N LYS A 221 -3.63 19.28 16.09
CA LYS A 221 -2.28 19.23 15.52
C LYS A 221 -2.33 18.87 14.03
N LYS A 222 -1.54 19.57 13.22
CA LYS A 222 -1.43 19.31 11.76
C LYS A 222 -0.50 18.14 11.41
N ALA A 223 0.52 17.87 12.23
CA ALA A 223 1.57 16.87 11.95
C ALA A 223 1.30 15.51 12.63
N LYS A 224 0.06 15.01 12.57
CA LYS A 224 -0.36 13.79 13.28
C LYS A 224 0.44 12.54 12.89
N TRP A 225 0.74 12.38 11.60
CA TRP A 225 1.50 11.23 11.10
C TRP A 225 2.91 11.14 11.70
N ARG A 226 3.65 12.26 11.74
CA ARG A 226 4.98 12.31 12.37
C ARG A 226 4.92 11.96 13.86
N MET A 227 3.97 12.55 14.59
CA MET A 227 3.78 12.29 16.02
C MET A 227 3.47 10.81 16.28
N PHE A 228 2.60 10.23 15.45
CA PHE A 228 2.27 8.81 15.54
C PHE A 228 3.51 7.92 15.35
N LEU A 229 4.34 8.21 14.36
CA LEU A 229 5.57 7.45 14.12
C LEU A 229 6.59 7.57 15.27
N GLU A 230 6.69 8.76 15.88
CA GLU A 230 7.54 9.00 17.05
C GLU A 230 7.08 8.18 18.26
N GLU A 231 5.77 8.17 18.53
CA GLU A 231 5.17 7.36 19.58
C GLU A 231 5.34 5.86 19.30
N LEU A 232 5.01 5.40 18.08
CA LEU A 232 5.15 4.01 17.64
C LEU A 232 6.59 3.50 17.80
N GLY A 233 7.57 4.29 17.36
CA GLY A 233 8.99 3.95 17.50
C GLY A 233 9.42 3.86 18.97
N SER A 234 8.96 4.80 19.80
CA SER A 234 9.29 4.83 21.23
C SER A 234 8.72 3.61 21.99
N HIS A 235 7.46 3.25 21.71
CA HIS A 235 6.81 2.06 22.27
C HIS A 235 7.48 0.76 21.83
N THR A 236 7.81 0.63 20.55
CA THR A 236 8.49 -0.58 20.03
C THR A 236 9.87 -0.78 20.67
N LEU A 237 10.59 0.31 20.93
CA LEU A 237 11.91 0.26 21.58
C LEU A 237 11.84 -0.07 23.06
N SER A 238 10.82 0.42 23.79
CA SER A 238 10.64 0.12 25.20
C SER A 238 10.30 -1.36 25.43
N GLU A 239 9.40 -1.92 24.62
CA GLU A 239 9.07 -3.35 24.64
C GLU A 239 10.24 -4.22 24.17
N GLY A 240 10.95 -3.80 23.13
CA GLY A 240 12.15 -4.47 22.63
C GLY A 240 13.26 -4.58 23.68
N ASN A 241 13.45 -3.58 24.55
CA ASN A 241 14.41 -3.66 25.65
C ASN A 241 14.02 -4.67 26.74
N SER A 242 12.73 -4.91 26.94
CA SER A 242 12.22 -5.95 27.84
C SER A 242 12.41 -7.35 27.25
N ASN A 243 12.07 -7.53 25.97
CA ASN A 243 12.20 -8.81 25.28
C ASN A 243 13.65 -9.17 24.90
N THR A 244 14.51 -8.20 24.60
CA THR A 244 15.93 -8.45 24.30
C THR A 244 16.73 -8.89 25.52
N LYS A 245 16.30 -8.55 26.75
CA LYS A 245 16.84 -9.18 27.97
C LYS A 245 16.51 -10.68 28.01
N SER A 246 15.29 -11.06 27.63
CA SER A 246 14.84 -12.46 27.53
C SER A 246 15.54 -13.22 26.39
N ILE A 247 15.68 -12.60 25.21
CA ILE A 247 16.35 -13.20 24.05
C ILE A 247 17.87 -13.29 24.25
N ARG A 248 18.52 -12.30 24.89
CA ARG A 248 19.94 -12.41 25.27
C ARG A 248 20.18 -13.53 26.26
N ASN A 249 19.30 -13.72 27.25
CA ASN A 249 19.42 -14.81 28.22
C ASN A 249 19.26 -16.19 27.56
N SER A 250 18.33 -16.34 26.61
CA SER A 250 18.15 -17.60 25.86
C SER A 250 19.27 -17.88 24.85
N ILE A 251 19.87 -16.85 24.24
CA ILE A 251 21.05 -17.00 23.37
C ILE A 251 22.32 -17.31 24.18
N LEU A 252 22.47 -16.76 25.39
CA LEU A 252 23.59 -17.10 26.30
C LEU A 252 23.49 -18.51 26.86
N LEU A 253 22.27 -19.03 27.08
CA LEU A 253 22.02 -20.39 27.55
C LEU A 253 22.13 -21.48 26.45
N SER A 254 22.31 -21.08 25.19
CA SER A 254 22.40 -22.01 24.04
C SER A 254 23.79 -22.06 23.39
N GLN A 255 24.82 -21.48 23.99
CA GLN A 255 26.21 -21.73 23.57
C GLN A 255 26.73 -23.03 24.20
N PRO A 256 27.24 -24.00 23.42
CA PRO A 256 27.90 -25.18 23.97
C PRO A 256 29.20 -24.75 24.66
N CYS A 257 29.41 -25.22 25.90
CA CYS A 257 30.68 -25.13 26.59
C CYS A 257 31.79 -25.73 25.71
N LEU A 258 32.68 -24.87 25.19
CA LEU A 258 33.98 -25.26 24.67
C LEU A 258 35.05 -24.55 25.48
N ASN A 259 35.31 -25.07 26.68
CA ASN A 259 36.61 -24.93 27.32
C ASN A 259 37.31 -26.28 27.24
N THR A 260 37.99 -26.52 26.11
CA THR A 260 39.01 -27.56 26.02
C THR A 260 40.26 -27.06 26.73
N ASN A 261 40.58 -27.72 27.85
CA ASN A 261 41.89 -27.68 28.50
C ASN A 261 43.01 -27.94 27.48
N GLN A 262 43.89 -26.96 27.27
CA GLN A 262 45.27 -27.19 26.84
C GLN A 262 46.17 -26.16 27.53
N ASN A 263 46.96 -26.62 28.50
CA ASN A 263 48.29 -26.13 28.89
C ASN A 263 48.88 -27.24 29.78
N SER A 264 49.60 -28.19 29.18
CA SER A 264 51.05 -28.16 28.91
C SER A 264 51.81 -28.89 30.01
N HIS A 265 52.07 -30.18 29.78
CA HIS A 265 53.16 -30.90 30.44
C HIS A 265 54.50 -30.27 30.02
N SER A 266 55.25 -29.75 30.98
CA SER A 266 56.69 -29.55 30.86
C SER A 266 57.40 -30.54 31.78
N HIS A 267 58.22 -31.38 31.18
CA HIS A 267 59.21 -32.21 31.86
C HIS A 267 60.40 -31.35 32.33
N ASN A 268 61.03 -31.83 33.41
CA ASN A 268 62.16 -31.28 34.18
C ASN A 268 63.41 -30.86 33.36
N PRO A 269 64.31 -30.09 34.01
CA PRO A 269 65.61 -30.67 34.43
C PRO A 269 65.95 -30.32 35.90
N THR A 270 66.34 -31.28 36.75
CA THR A 270 67.72 -31.67 37.11
C THR A 270 68.65 -30.50 37.52
N GLN A 271 68.96 -30.36 38.82
CA GLN A 271 70.28 -30.68 39.42
C GLN A 271 70.52 -30.01 40.79
N ALA A 272 71.15 -30.80 41.68
CA ALA A 272 72.15 -30.45 42.73
C ALA A 272 71.67 -29.51 43.87
N THR A 273 71.89 -29.80 45.15
CA THR A 273 72.90 -30.59 45.89
C THR A 273 72.30 -31.09 47.19
#